data_AF-A0A930AI02-F1
#
_entry.id   AF-A0A930AI02-F1
#
_cell.length_a   1.000
_cell.length_b   1.000
_cell.length_c   1.000
_cell.angle_alpha   90.00
_cell.angle_beta   90.00
_cell.angle_gamma   90.00
#
_symmetry.space_group_name_H-M   'P 1'
#
loop_
_entity.id
_entity.type
_entity.pdbx_description
1 polymer ?
#
loop_
_entity_poly.entity_id
_entity_poly.type
_entity_poly.pdbx_seq_one_letter_code
_entity_poly.pdbx_strand_id
1 'polypeptide(L)' 'MTRTEYLAELEKYLKKLPRKDYEETMDYFIEYFDEVGPEGEAAAIADLGSPKEAAHEIMLNLLDKKVEEDNQNSSSSKN' A
#
# COMPACT_ATOMS: atom_id res chain seq x y z
N MET A 1 3.95 7.09 14.15
CA MET A 1 2.78 7.05 13.27
C MET A 1 2.25 5.63 13.30
N THR A 2 0.94 5.46 13.45
CA THR A 2 0.27 4.15 13.41
C THR A 2 -0.21 3.84 11.99
N ARG A 3 -0.55 2.58 11.68
CA ARG A 3 -1.11 2.24 10.36
C ARG A 3 -2.33 3.08 10.01
N THR A 4 -3.17 3.36 11.00
CA THR A 4 -4.39 4.14 10.81
C THR A 4 -4.09 5.57 10.42
N GLU A 5 -3.08 6.18 11.05
CA GLU A 5 -2.61 7.51 10.67
C GLU A 5 -1.97 7.50 9.28
N TYR A 6 -1.17 6.48 8.96
CA TYR A 6 -0.57 6.32 7.64
C TYR A 6 -1.64 6.25 6.56
N LEU A 7 -2.59 5.33 6.71
CA LEU A 7 -3.67 5.11 5.77
C LEU A 7 -4.55 6.36 5.63
N ALA A 8 -4.86 7.07 6.73
CA ALA A 8 -5.65 8.30 6.66
C ALA A 8 -4.92 9.42 5.90
N GLU A 9 -3.60 9.54 6.02
CA GLU A 9 -2.80 10.48 5.23
C GLU A 9 -2.74 10.04 3.77
N LEU A 10 -2.47 8.75 3.51
CA LEU A 10 -2.43 8.14 2.19
C LEU A 10 -3.78 8.34 1.46
N GLU A 11 -4.90 8.14 2.16
CA GLU A 11 -6.27 8.37 1.67
C GLU A 11 -6.47 9.80 1.17
N LYS A 12 -6.02 10.80 1.93
CA LYS A 12 -6.15 12.20 1.53
C LYS A 12 -5.41 12.51 0.23
N TYR A 13 -4.25 11.90 0.03
CA TYR A 13 -3.48 12.07 -1.19
C TYR A 13 -4.18 11.34 -2.35
N LEU A 14 -4.53 10.07 -2.16
CA LEU A 14 -5.17 9.23 -3.16
C LEU A 14 -6.60 9.64 -3.51
N LYS A 15 -7.26 10.48 -2.70
CA LYS A 15 -8.58 11.08 -3.02
C LYS A 15 -8.63 11.85 -4.34
N LYS A 16 -7.48 12.17 -4.92
CA LYS A 16 -7.35 12.80 -6.25
C LYS A 16 -7.45 11.79 -7.41
N LEU A 17 -7.32 10.49 -7.12
CA LEU A 17 -7.44 9.42 -8.10
C LEU A 17 -8.90 9.08 -8.39
N PRO A 18 -9.17 8.39 -9.51
CA PRO A 18 -10.46 7.77 -9.75
C PRO A 18 -10.83 6.83 -8.61
N ARG A 19 -12.12 6.74 -8.30
CA ARG A 19 -12.64 5.91 -7.22
C ARG A 19 -12.13 4.46 -7.28
N LYS A 20 -12.02 3.90 -8.49
CA LYS A 20 -11.56 2.52 -8.73
C LYS A 20 -10.12 2.32 -8.24
N ASP A 21 -9.20 3.15 -8.71
CA ASP A 21 -7.78 3.04 -8.32
C ASP A 21 -7.57 3.36 -6.83
N TYR A 22 -8.35 4.31 -6.30
CA TYR A 22 -8.39 4.60 -4.87
C TYR A 22 -8.82 3.38 -4.05
N GLU A 23 -9.95 2.74 -4.40
CA GLU A 23 -10.46 1.56 -3.71
C GLU A 23 -9.46 0.42 -3.80
N GLU A 24 -8.92 0.13 -5.00
CA GLU A 24 -7.92 -0.93 -5.21
C GLU A 24 -6.62 -0.67 -4.41
N THR A 25 -6.11 0.55 -4.44
CA THR A 25 -4.90 0.91 -3.69
C THR A 25 -5.14 0.78 -2.19
N MET A 26 -6.26 1.32 -1.67
CA MET A 26 -6.51 1.30 -0.24
C MET A 26 -6.70 -0.12 0.28
N ASP A 27 -7.41 -0.98 -0.47
CA ASP A 27 -7.58 -2.38 -0.11
C ASP A 27 -6.23 -3.09 0.00
N TYR A 28 -5.34 -2.91 -1.00
CA TYR A 28 -3.99 -3.47 -0.99
C TYR A 28 -3.17 -3.05 0.24
N PHE A 29 -3.14 -1.76 0.57
CA PHE A 29 -2.41 -1.29 1.75
C PHE A 29 -3.02 -1.79 3.06
N ILE A 30 -4.35 -1.88 3.14
CA ILE A 30 -5.05 -2.42 4.32
C ILE A 30 -4.67 -3.89 4.52
N GLU A 31 -4.75 -4.71 3.46
CA GLU A 31 -4.36 -6.12 3.51
C GLU A 31 -2.88 -6.26 3.91
N TYR A 32 -1.98 -5.49 3.28
CA TYR A 32 -0.57 -5.48 3.65
C TYR A 32 -0.37 -5.19 5.14
N PHE A 33 -0.98 -4.12 5.68
CA PHE A 33 -0.86 -3.79 7.10
C PHE A 33 -1.49 -4.84 8.03
N ASP A 34 -2.55 -5.53 7.59
CA ASP A 34 -3.16 -6.61 8.37
C ASP A 34 -2.28 -7.88 8.35
N GLU A 35 -1.62 -8.17 7.24
CA GLU A 35 -0.64 -9.26 7.10
C GLU A 35 0.59 -9.06 7.98
N VAL A 36 1.17 -7.84 8.02
CA VAL A 36 2.32 -7.57 8.91
C VAL A 36 1.88 -7.51 10.38
N GLY A 37 0.63 -7.15 10.63
CA GLY A 37 0.06 -7.02 11.97
C GLY A 37 0.71 -5.91 12.81
N PRO A 38 0.24 -5.71 14.05
CA PRO A 38 0.63 -4.58 14.90
C PRO A 38 2.14 -4.54 15.24
N GLU A 39 2.82 -5.69 15.19
CA GLU A 39 4.27 -5.77 15.41
C GLU A 39 5.06 -5.31 14.17
N GLY A 40 4.51 -5.51 12.97
CA GLY A 40 5.12 -5.15 11.69
C GLY A 40 4.73 -3.78 11.16
N GLU A 41 3.64 -3.16 11.66
CA GLU A 41 3.17 -1.85 11.21
C GLU A 41 4.26 -0.77 11.25
N ALA A 42 5.03 -0.71 12.33
CA ALA A 42 6.08 0.30 12.46
C ALA A 42 7.21 0.11 11.44
N ALA A 43 7.56 -1.15 11.14
CA ALA A 43 8.56 -1.48 10.13
C ALA A 43 8.04 -1.21 8.72
N ALA A 44 6.80 -1.62 8.42
CA ALA A 44 6.10 -1.33 7.18
C ALA A 44 6.03 0.18 6.89
N ILE A 45 5.67 0.99 7.88
CA ILE A 45 5.66 2.46 7.74
C ILE A 45 7.07 3.00 7.48
N ALA A 46 8.09 2.45 8.13
CA ALA A 46 9.47 2.86 7.90
C ALA A 46 9.97 2.49 6.49
N ASP A 47 9.56 1.33 5.98
CA ASP A 47 9.92 0.83 4.64
C ASP A 47 9.19 1.63 3.54
N LEU A 48 7.91 1.89 3.74
CA LEU A 48 7.08 2.71 2.85
C LEU A 48 7.41 4.20 2.90
N GLY A 49 8.17 4.65 3.92
CA GLY A 49 8.57 6.05 4.08
C GLY A 49 7.40 6.99 4.36
N SER A 50 7.43 8.19 3.77
CA SER A 50 6.39 9.19 4.03
C SER A 50 5.09 8.85 3.26
N PRO A 51 3.88 8.99 3.84
CA PRO A 51 2.62 8.72 3.14
C PRO A 51 2.44 9.60 1.88
N LYS A 52 3.05 10.78 1.86
CA LYS A 52 3.11 11.64 0.68
C LYS A 52 3.95 11.04 -0.46
N GLU A 53 5.09 10.45 -0.12
CA GLU A 53 5.99 9.82 -1.10
C GLU A 53 5.37 8.54 -1.64
N ALA A 54 4.85 7.68 -0.77
CA ALA A 54 4.13 6.48 -1.18
C ALA A 54 2.92 6.83 -2.07
N ALA A 55 2.10 7.82 -1.69
CA ALA A 55 1.00 8.27 -2.54
C ALA A 55 1.46 8.75 -3.91
N HIS A 56 2.59 9.46 -3.97
CA HIS A 56 3.15 9.96 -5.22
C HIS A 56 3.66 8.81 -6.09
N GLU A 57 4.38 7.85 -5.51
CA GLU A 57 4.84 6.64 -6.20
C GLU A 57 3.67 5.81 -6.72
N ILE A 58 2.60 5.65 -5.93
CA ILE A 58 1.38 4.97 -6.38
C ILE A 58 0.73 5.72 -7.52
N MET A 59 0.59 7.05 -7.42
CA MET A 59 0.03 7.85 -8.51
C MET A 59 0.87 7.73 -9.79
N LEU A 60 2.20 7.77 -9.67
CA LEU A 60 3.12 7.56 -10.78
C LEU A 60 2.98 6.15 -11.36
N ASN A 61 2.95 5.12 -10.51
CA ASN A 61 2.74 3.73 -10.93
C ASN A 61 1.35 3.51 -11.54
N LEU A 62 0.28 4.14 -11.07
CA LEU A 62 -1.04 4.02 -11.71
C LEU A 62 -1.06 4.73 -13.07
N LEU A 63 -0.29 5.80 -13.22
CA LEU A 63 -0.09 6.50 -14.49
C LEU A 63 0.85 5.73 -15.44
N ASP A 64 1.79 4.93 -14.92
CA ASP A 64 2.85 4.25 -15.67
C ASP A 64 2.58 2.75 -15.91
N LYS A 65 1.95 2.06 -14.97
CA LYS A 65 1.91 0.60 -14.85
C LYS A 65 0.52 -0.01 -14.98
N LYS A 66 0.37 -0.56 -16.17
CA LYS A 66 -0.29 -1.85 -16.47
C LYS A 66 0.64 -3.05 -16.18
N VAL A 67 1.64 -2.91 -15.28
CA VAL A 67 2.76 -3.87 -15.18
C VAL A 67 3.22 -4.00 -13.72
N GLU A 68 3.30 -5.24 -13.21
CA GLU A 68 4.15 -5.67 -12.06
C GLU A 68 3.62 -5.56 -10.62
N GLU A 69 2.47 -6.18 -10.29
CA GLU A 69 2.26 -6.73 -8.93
C GLU A 69 2.27 -8.28 -8.98
N ASP A 70 3.40 -8.80 -9.45
CA ASP A 70 3.83 -10.20 -9.31
C ASP A 70 4.84 -10.27 -8.15
N ASN A 71 4.39 -10.15 -6.90
CA ASN A 71 5.23 -10.62 -5.78
C ASN A 71 4.46 -11.02 -4.52
N GLN A 72 3.27 -11.58 -4.68
CA GLN A 72 2.60 -12.34 -3.63
C GLN A 72 2.11 -13.68 -4.22
N ASN A 73 3.04 -14.49 -4.75
CA ASN A 73 2.79 -15.92 -4.91
C ASN A 73 3.56 -16.68 -3.83
N SER A 74 2.90 -16.81 -2.68
CA SER A 74 2.81 -18.05 -1.91
C SER A 74 4.10 -18.85 -1.77
N SER A 75 4.79 -18.65 -0.66
CA SER A 75 5.55 -19.70 0.01
C SER A 75 4.62 -20.86 0.42
N SER A 76 4.33 -21.80 -0.47
CA SER A 76 3.86 -23.15 -0.11
C SER A 76 3.90 -24.15 -1.27
N SER A 77 4.99 -24.92 -1.33
CA SER A 77 4.89 -26.37 -1.57
C SER A 77 6.11 -27.06 -0.96
N LYS A 78 5.88 -27.55 0.26
CA LYS A 78 6.54 -28.72 0.81
C LYS A 78 6.46 -29.86 -0.23
N ASN A 79 7.59 -30.45 -0.60
CA ASN A 79 7.78 -31.90 -0.80
C ASN A 79 9.25 -32.24 -1.06
#